data_AF-A0AAD4FGG5-F1
#
_entry.id   AF-A0AAD4FGG5-F1
#
_cell.length_a   1.000
_cell.length_b   1.000
_cell.length_c   1.000
_cell.angle_alpha   90.00
_cell.angle_beta   90.00
_cell.angle_gamma   90.00
#
_symmetry.space_group_name_H-M   'P 1'
#
loop_
_entity.id
_entity.type
_entity.pdbx_description
1 polymer ?
#
loop_
_entity_poly.entity_id
_entity_poly.type
_entity_poly.pdbx_seq_one_letter_code
_entity_poly.pdbx_strand_id
1 'polypeptide(L)'
;MGFAYANALYDRTGCAVVRERYAQRMLVCQHPSPLRKARRRVLNVADIQAKIAVPASETAIPYTVFTKTERRMITWLIGCSMFFSPFAANIYFACLDEIQHAVGVSHSLINLTITTYLIMQAIAPASCGDLADNLGRRPVYLITFIIHVCVDLGLALQQNYAASMVLRGTQSFGCSATIATGYRVIAHVTTPATRGSMLGPAMIATNLGPTTGPLVGGVMATRAGWRWAFRLFVIARTAFLVVLFLILLETGRNVVGNGSVAAPKWHRPLLQSFRQRQLAAPGDEKPWEKRDLIPNPFKALLVCFHRDTATVLSISALYYAAYYCIQASIPAISMEIYSLDEL
;
A
#
# COMPACT_ATOMS: atom_id res chain seq x y z
N MET A 1 27.88 -13.07 14.44
CA MET A 1 28.23 -14.10 13.42
C MET A 1 27.30 -15.33 13.39
N GLY A 2 26.29 -15.48 14.28
CA GLY A 2 25.42 -16.66 14.32
C GLY A 2 24.13 -16.66 13.46
N PHE A 3 23.73 -15.53 12.88
CA PHE A 3 22.46 -15.43 12.13
C PHE A 3 22.58 -15.71 10.61
N ALA A 4 23.80 -15.80 10.08
CA ALA A 4 24.03 -16.09 8.66
C ALA A 4 23.97 -17.61 8.34
N TYR A 5 24.27 -18.48 9.30
CA TYR A 5 24.25 -19.93 9.10
C TYR A 5 22.85 -20.55 9.22
N ALA A 6 21.94 -19.95 10.00
CA ALA A 6 20.57 -20.46 10.18
C ALA A 6 19.70 -20.31 8.92
N ASN A 7 19.88 -19.23 8.14
CA ASN A 7 19.11 -19.00 6.91
C ASN A 7 19.55 -19.89 5.74
N ALA A 8 20.82 -20.34 5.70
CA ALA A 8 21.30 -21.27 4.68
C ALA A 8 20.83 -22.72 4.91
N LEU A 9 20.53 -23.08 6.17
CA LEU A 9 19.99 -24.40 6.54
C LEU A 9 18.46 -24.49 6.33
N TYR A 10 17.73 -23.39 6.45
CA TYR A 10 16.27 -23.36 6.23
C TYR A 10 15.89 -23.50 4.74
N ASP A 11 16.72 -22.97 3.84
CA ASP A 11 16.50 -23.01 2.38
C ASP A 11 16.71 -24.42 1.78
N ARG A 12 17.59 -25.23 2.39
CA ARG A 12 17.85 -26.63 1.94
C ARG A 12 16.90 -27.65 2.55
N THR A 13 16.38 -27.44 3.76
CA THR A 13 15.55 -28.42 4.46
C THR A 13 14.04 -28.23 4.19
N GLY A 14 13.57 -27.01 3.99
CA GLY A 14 12.15 -26.73 3.74
C GLY A 14 11.62 -27.35 2.44
N CYS A 15 12.42 -27.34 1.36
CA CYS A 15 12.03 -27.91 0.08
C CYS A 15 12.10 -29.45 0.05
N ALA A 16 12.92 -30.06 0.93
CA ALA A 16 13.03 -31.51 1.08
C ALA A 16 11.85 -32.08 1.90
N VAL A 17 11.48 -31.44 3.01
CA VAL A 17 10.40 -31.92 3.90
C VAL A 17 9.02 -31.81 3.25
N VAL A 18 8.78 -30.79 2.40
CA VAL A 18 7.51 -30.67 1.65
C VAL A 18 7.42 -31.71 0.52
N ARG A 19 8.55 -32.05 -0.14
CA ARG A 19 8.60 -33.15 -1.13
C ARG A 19 8.37 -34.51 -0.49
N GLU A 20 8.89 -34.75 0.71
CA GLU A 20 8.76 -36.02 1.42
C GLU A 20 7.32 -36.25 1.93
N ARG A 21 6.64 -35.20 2.41
CA ARG A 21 5.21 -35.29 2.82
C ARG A 21 4.24 -35.49 1.64
N TYR A 22 4.56 -34.97 0.45
CA TYR A 22 3.77 -35.24 -0.76
C TYR A 22 4.02 -36.66 -1.31
N ALA A 23 5.25 -37.17 -1.20
CA ALA A 23 5.58 -38.55 -1.59
C ALA A 23 4.99 -39.59 -0.63
N GLN A 24 4.98 -39.34 0.68
CA GLN A 24 4.41 -40.25 1.68
C GLN A 24 2.87 -40.30 1.63
N ARG A 25 2.17 -39.21 1.26
CA ARG A 25 0.71 -39.23 1.10
C ARG A 25 0.21 -39.99 -0.12
N MET A 26 1.05 -40.23 -1.14
CA MET A 26 0.69 -41.11 -2.27
C MET A 26 0.84 -42.61 -1.96
N LEU A 27 1.46 -42.98 -0.83
CA LEU A 27 1.72 -44.39 -0.49
C LEU A 27 0.64 -45.05 0.42
N VAL A 28 -0.36 -44.29 0.90
CA VAL A 28 -1.31 -44.77 1.94
C VAL A 28 -2.66 -45.28 1.39
N CYS A 29 -2.89 -45.29 0.08
CA CYS A 29 -4.06 -45.97 -0.49
C CYS A 29 -3.72 -47.40 -0.94
N GLN A 30 -3.40 -48.28 0.01
CA GLN A 30 -3.34 -49.74 -0.22
C GLN A 30 -4.69 -50.37 0.13
N HIS A 31 -5.60 -50.42 -0.84
CA HIS A 31 -6.72 -51.37 -0.85
C HIS A 31 -6.50 -52.32 -2.05
N PRO A 32 -6.57 -53.66 -1.89
CA PRO A 32 -6.25 -54.58 -2.97
C PRO A 32 -7.48 -54.76 -3.87
N SER A 33 -7.39 -54.34 -5.13
CA SER A 33 -8.34 -54.72 -6.17
C SER A 33 -7.60 -55.32 -7.40
N PRO A 34 -8.22 -56.26 -8.12
CA PRO A 34 -7.52 -57.20 -8.97
C PRO A 34 -7.35 -56.65 -10.39
N LEU A 35 -6.46 -55.68 -10.58
CA LEU A 35 -6.06 -55.21 -11.93
C LEU A 35 -4.53 -55.18 -12.09
N ARG A 36 -3.85 -56.15 -11.47
CA ARG A 36 -2.47 -56.54 -11.79
C ARG A 36 -2.47 -57.28 -13.13
N LYS A 37 -2.41 -56.59 -14.28
CA LYS A 37 -1.80 -57.15 -15.53
C LYS A 37 -1.62 -56.22 -16.72
N ALA A 38 -1.96 -54.93 -16.65
CA ALA A 38 -1.67 -53.98 -17.73
C ALA A 38 -0.88 -52.78 -17.19
N ARG A 39 0.24 -52.45 -17.86
CA ARG A 39 1.22 -51.40 -17.52
C ARG A 39 2.22 -51.69 -16.39
N ARG A 40 3.14 -52.63 -16.64
CA ARG A 40 4.55 -52.40 -16.31
C ARG A 40 5.21 -51.64 -17.46
N ARG A 41 4.93 -50.33 -17.56
CA ARG A 41 5.94 -49.39 -18.06
C ARG A 41 6.58 -48.84 -16.80
N VAL A 42 7.70 -49.42 -16.40
CA VAL A 42 8.58 -48.84 -15.40
C VAL A 42 8.99 -47.50 -15.99
N LEU A 43 8.32 -46.42 -15.59
CA LEU A 43 8.80 -45.06 -15.84
C LEU A 43 10.12 -44.96 -15.09
N ASN A 44 11.22 -45.02 -15.83
CA ASN A 44 12.54 -45.00 -15.27
C ASN A 44 12.69 -43.68 -14.50
N VAL A 45 13.20 -43.73 -13.27
CA VAL A 45 13.41 -42.52 -12.46
C VAL A 45 14.35 -41.55 -13.19
N ALA A 46 15.27 -42.10 -14.00
CA ALA A 46 16.12 -41.36 -14.92
C ALA A 46 15.34 -40.59 -16.00
N ASP A 47 14.25 -41.14 -16.55
CA ASP A 47 13.42 -40.47 -17.56
C ASP A 47 12.56 -39.37 -16.93
N ILE A 48 12.13 -39.58 -15.69
CA ILE A 48 11.45 -38.55 -14.88
C ILE A 48 12.46 -37.45 -14.51
N GLN A 49 13.68 -37.82 -14.12
CA GLN A 49 14.76 -36.86 -13.84
C GLN A 49 15.21 -36.12 -15.08
N ALA A 50 15.20 -36.74 -16.27
CA ALA A 50 15.49 -36.08 -17.54
C ALA A 50 14.33 -35.17 -18.01
N LYS A 51 13.07 -35.51 -17.68
CA LYS A 51 11.92 -34.62 -17.90
C LYS A 51 11.82 -33.48 -16.87
N ILE A 52 12.33 -33.69 -15.66
CA ILE A 52 12.43 -32.67 -14.59
C ILE A 52 13.72 -31.86 -14.71
N ALA A 53 14.72 -32.35 -15.44
CA ALA A 53 15.91 -31.61 -15.80
C ALA A 53 15.50 -30.47 -16.72
N VAL A 54 15.13 -29.36 -16.09
CA VAL A 54 14.97 -28.05 -16.72
C VAL A 54 16.24 -27.81 -17.53
N PRO A 55 16.17 -27.58 -18.85
CA PRO A 55 17.34 -27.29 -19.64
C PRO A 55 18.08 -26.11 -19.00
N ALA A 56 19.37 -26.29 -18.71
CA ALA A 56 20.22 -25.35 -17.98
C ALA A 56 20.46 -24.00 -18.71
N SER A 57 19.65 -23.68 -19.73
CA SER A 57 19.71 -22.48 -20.55
C SER A 57 18.45 -21.61 -20.48
N GLU A 58 17.43 -21.98 -19.69
CA GLU A 58 16.35 -21.05 -19.36
C GLU A 58 16.91 -20.02 -18.38
N THR A 59 17.41 -18.89 -18.90
CA THR A 59 17.84 -17.74 -18.11
C THR A 59 16.70 -17.37 -17.16
N ALA A 60 16.86 -17.66 -15.87
CA ALA A 60 15.82 -17.39 -14.88
C ALA A 60 15.40 -15.92 -14.97
N ILE A 61 14.17 -15.69 -15.42
CA ILE A 61 13.66 -14.34 -15.67
C ILE A 61 13.80 -13.54 -14.37
N PRO A 62 14.57 -12.43 -14.35
CA PRO A 62 14.80 -11.69 -13.13
C PRO A 62 13.46 -11.15 -12.59
N TYR A 63 13.24 -11.29 -11.28
CA TYR A 63 12.01 -10.84 -10.59
C TYR A 63 11.71 -9.34 -10.83
N THR A 64 12.76 -8.55 -11.03
CA THR A 64 12.66 -7.13 -11.38
C THR A 64 13.88 -6.70 -12.20
N VAL A 65 13.63 -5.89 -13.23
CA VAL A 65 14.68 -5.29 -14.08
C VAL A 65 15.23 -3.99 -13.46
N PHE A 66 14.61 -3.48 -12.39
CA PHE A 66 15.02 -2.22 -11.76
C PHE A 66 16.35 -2.34 -11.01
N THR A 67 17.23 -1.37 -11.23
CA THR A 67 18.52 -1.27 -10.53
C THR A 67 18.32 -0.99 -9.04
N LYS A 68 19.32 -1.31 -8.19
CA LYS A 68 19.26 -1.07 -6.75
C LYS A 68 18.90 0.39 -6.41
N THR A 69 19.45 1.35 -7.15
CA THR A 69 19.21 2.79 -6.95
C THR A 69 17.78 3.17 -7.33
N GLU A 70 17.25 2.67 -8.44
CA GLU A 70 15.86 2.93 -8.84
C GLU A 70 14.86 2.37 -7.83
N ARG A 71 15.10 1.17 -7.33
CA ARG A 71 14.24 0.58 -6.30
C ARG A 71 14.23 1.43 -5.03
N ARG A 72 15.39 1.92 -4.59
CA ARG A 72 15.48 2.83 -3.44
C ARG A 72 14.76 4.15 -3.71
N MET A 73 14.95 4.74 -4.89
CA MET A 73 14.28 5.98 -5.28
C MET A 73 12.76 5.82 -5.29
N ILE A 74 12.25 4.73 -5.89
CA ILE A 74 10.81 4.40 -5.88
C ILE A 74 10.31 4.23 -4.45
N THR A 75 11.03 3.46 -3.62
CA THR A 75 10.66 3.25 -2.21
C THR A 75 10.59 4.57 -1.43
N TRP A 76 11.56 5.47 -1.63
CA TRP A 76 11.55 6.79 -0.96
C TRP A 76 10.42 7.68 -1.45
N LEU A 77 10.20 7.77 -2.77
CA LEU A 77 9.07 8.52 -3.33
C LEU A 77 7.73 8.00 -2.80
N ILE A 78 7.53 6.68 -2.83
CA ILE A 78 6.31 6.09 -2.30
C ILE A 78 6.21 6.29 -0.79
N GLY A 79 7.29 6.15 -0.03
CA GLY A 79 7.31 6.45 1.41
C GLY A 79 6.90 7.89 1.73
N CYS A 80 7.42 8.87 0.99
CA CYS A 80 7.00 10.27 1.10
C CYS A 80 5.52 10.46 0.77
N SER A 81 4.99 9.72 -0.22
CA SER A 81 3.56 9.75 -0.53
C SER A 81 2.71 9.19 0.63
N MET A 82 3.21 8.17 1.33
CA MET A 82 2.55 7.54 2.48
C MET A 82 2.56 8.46 3.70
N PHE A 83 3.58 9.30 3.89
CA PHE A 83 3.68 10.27 4.99
C PHE A 83 2.52 11.27 5.01
N PHE A 84 2.08 11.77 3.86
CA PHE A 84 1.03 12.79 3.79
C PHE A 84 -0.30 12.34 4.41
N SER A 85 -0.60 11.04 4.38
CA SER A 85 -1.86 10.49 4.85
C SER A 85 -2.05 10.60 6.37
N PRO A 86 -1.16 10.04 7.22
CA PRO A 86 -1.26 10.21 8.66
C PRO A 86 -0.87 11.62 9.10
N PHE A 87 0.01 12.33 8.38
CA PHE A 87 0.35 13.71 8.70
C PHE A 87 -0.88 14.63 8.63
N ALA A 88 -1.75 14.44 7.62
CA ALA A 88 -3.01 15.18 7.50
C ALA A 88 -4.00 14.93 8.63
N ALA A 89 -4.16 13.67 9.02
CA ALA A 89 -5.05 13.31 10.12
C ALA A 89 -4.60 13.93 11.45
N ASN A 90 -3.29 13.93 11.72
CA ASN A 90 -2.74 14.41 12.99
C ASN A 90 -2.65 15.94 13.09
N ILE A 91 -2.41 16.65 11.99
CA ILE A 91 -2.55 18.12 11.98
C ILE A 91 -4.00 18.53 12.29
N TYR A 92 -4.99 17.81 11.76
CA TYR A 92 -6.39 18.14 12.03
C TYR A 92 -6.74 18.04 13.51
N PHE A 93 -6.23 17.02 14.20
CA PHE A 93 -6.43 16.89 15.65
C PHE A 93 -5.89 18.12 16.41
N ALA A 94 -4.72 18.62 16.04
CA ALA A 94 -4.12 19.82 16.65
C ALA A 94 -4.80 21.14 16.27
N CYS A 95 -5.75 21.14 15.32
CA CYS A 95 -6.51 22.33 14.94
C CYS A 95 -8.01 22.16 15.21
N LEU A 96 -8.41 21.10 15.92
CA LEU A 96 -9.81 20.67 16.02
C LEU A 96 -10.68 21.74 16.70
N ASP A 97 -10.18 22.30 17.80
CA ASP A 97 -10.92 23.26 18.63
C ASP A 97 -11.07 24.61 17.91
N GLU A 98 -10.02 25.09 17.23
CA GLU A 98 -10.14 26.29 16.39
C GLU A 98 -11.16 26.11 15.26
N ILE A 99 -11.19 24.95 14.62
CA ILE A 99 -12.15 24.66 13.55
C ILE A 99 -13.57 24.59 14.14
N GLN A 100 -13.74 23.97 15.31
CA GLN A 100 -15.00 23.93 16.02
C GLN A 100 -15.54 25.34 16.28
N HIS A 101 -14.72 26.22 16.86
CA HIS A 101 -15.11 27.59 17.17
C HIS A 101 -15.41 28.39 15.90
N ALA A 102 -14.61 28.21 14.84
CA ALA A 102 -14.80 28.92 13.57
C ALA A 102 -16.09 28.52 12.84
N VAL A 103 -16.54 27.27 12.99
CA VAL A 103 -17.76 26.75 12.36
C VAL A 103 -18.97 26.87 13.29
N GLY A 104 -18.76 27.07 14.60
CA GLY A 104 -19.83 27.30 15.58
C GLY A 104 -20.65 26.05 15.92
N VAL A 105 -20.00 24.87 15.96
CA VAL A 105 -20.65 23.58 16.25
C VAL A 105 -20.25 23.01 17.60
N SER A 106 -21.02 22.06 18.12
CA SER A 106 -20.69 21.37 19.38
C SER A 106 -19.52 20.39 19.21
N HIS A 107 -18.85 20.08 20.33
CA HIS A 107 -17.77 19.08 20.39
C HIS A 107 -18.20 17.72 19.83
N SER A 108 -19.44 17.29 20.08
CA SER A 108 -19.96 16.03 19.54
C SER A 108 -20.03 16.03 18.01
N LEU A 109 -20.41 17.16 17.40
CA LEU A 109 -20.50 17.28 15.94
C LEU A 109 -19.11 17.34 15.30
N ILE A 110 -18.17 18.12 15.85
CA ILE A 110 -16.82 18.15 15.27
C ILE A 110 -16.13 16.78 15.39
N ASN A 111 -16.33 16.06 16.48
CA ASN A 111 -15.82 14.69 16.65
C ASN A 111 -16.41 13.70 15.62
N LEU A 112 -17.66 13.90 15.20
CA LEU A 112 -18.27 13.09 14.13
C LEU A 112 -17.51 13.19 12.80
N THR A 113 -16.83 14.33 12.54
CA THR A 113 -15.99 14.49 11.34
C THR A 113 -14.78 13.54 11.36
N ILE A 114 -14.21 13.29 12.55
CA ILE A 114 -13.11 12.34 12.74
C ILE A 114 -13.63 10.91 12.55
N THR A 115 -14.78 10.57 13.13
CA THR A 115 -15.39 9.25 12.94
C THR A 115 -15.68 8.97 11.46
N THR A 116 -16.24 9.96 10.75
CA THR A 116 -16.51 9.85 9.30
C THR A 116 -15.22 9.67 8.50
N TYR A 117 -14.16 10.39 8.87
CA TYR A 117 -12.83 10.21 8.29
C TYR A 117 -12.32 8.75 8.46
N LEU A 118 -12.47 8.17 9.65
CA LEU A 118 -12.03 6.79 9.92
C LEU A 118 -12.87 5.74 9.17
N ILE A 119 -14.18 5.93 9.08
CA ILE A 119 -15.06 5.03 8.31
C ILE A 119 -14.66 5.04 6.83
N MET A 120 -14.45 6.22 6.25
CA MET A 120 -14.02 6.34 4.86
C MET A 120 -12.62 5.77 4.63
N GLN A 121 -11.72 5.91 5.62
CA GLN A 121 -10.38 5.30 5.59
C GLN A 121 -10.45 3.77 5.55
N ALA A 122 -11.42 3.15 6.21
CA ALA A 122 -11.58 1.70 6.22
C ALA A 122 -12.10 1.15 4.87
N ILE A 123 -13.02 1.87 4.22
CA ILE A 123 -13.66 1.42 2.97
C ILE A 123 -12.73 1.62 1.76
N ALA A 124 -12.00 2.72 1.75
CA ALA A 124 -11.27 3.17 0.57
C ALA A 124 -10.17 2.25 0.03
N PRO A 125 -9.33 1.57 0.85
CA PRO A 125 -8.33 0.63 0.35
C PRO A 125 -8.91 -0.52 -0.48
N ALA A 126 -10.14 -0.96 -0.16
CA ALA A 126 -10.83 -2.01 -0.90
C ALA A 126 -11.17 -1.56 -2.33
N SER A 127 -11.72 -0.35 -2.48
CA SER A 127 -12.07 0.23 -3.78
C SER A 127 -10.85 0.63 -4.60
N CYS A 128 -9.89 1.33 -3.97
CA CYS A 128 -8.71 1.84 -4.67
C CYS A 128 -7.70 0.75 -5.02
N GLY A 129 -7.65 -0.35 -4.27
CA GLY A 129 -6.79 -1.49 -4.59
C GLY A 129 -7.12 -2.10 -5.95
N ASP A 130 -8.41 -2.38 -6.20
CA ASP A 130 -8.88 -2.91 -7.48
C ASP A 130 -8.66 -1.91 -8.63
N LEU A 131 -8.93 -0.63 -8.37
CA LEU A 131 -8.69 0.43 -9.36
C LEU A 131 -7.20 0.51 -9.74
N ALA A 132 -6.29 0.41 -8.77
CA ALA A 132 -4.84 0.43 -9.01
C ALA A 132 -4.34 -0.80 -9.77
N ASP A 133 -4.98 -1.95 -9.57
CA ASP A 133 -4.62 -3.18 -10.27
C ASP A 133 -5.16 -3.20 -11.71
N ASN A 134 -6.28 -2.52 -12.02
CA ASN A 134 -6.87 -2.43 -13.36
C ASN A 134 -6.35 -1.25 -14.20
N LEU A 135 -6.33 -0.04 -13.65
CA LEU A 135 -5.95 1.18 -14.37
C LEU A 135 -4.42 1.35 -14.47
N GLY A 136 -3.67 0.69 -13.57
CA GLY A 136 -2.26 0.92 -13.35
C GLY A 136 -2.03 1.80 -12.12
N ARG A 137 -0.84 1.71 -11.54
CA ARG A 137 -0.56 2.31 -10.24
C ARG A 137 -0.25 3.79 -10.38
N ARG A 138 0.46 4.18 -11.43
CA ARG A 138 0.84 5.58 -11.63
C ARG A 138 -0.37 6.49 -11.86
N PRO A 139 -1.33 6.17 -12.76
CA PRO A 139 -2.54 6.99 -12.91
C PRO A 139 -3.33 7.13 -11.62
N VAL A 140 -3.45 6.05 -10.84
CA VAL A 140 -4.16 6.10 -9.55
C VAL A 140 -3.47 7.03 -8.55
N TYR A 141 -2.13 7.03 -8.46
CA TYR A 141 -1.42 8.01 -7.64
C TYR A 141 -1.70 9.45 -8.09
N LEU A 142 -1.62 9.73 -9.39
CA LEU A 142 -1.85 11.08 -9.91
C LEU A 142 -3.28 11.56 -9.66
N ILE A 143 -4.28 10.73 -9.96
CA ILE A 143 -5.70 11.05 -9.72
C ILE A 143 -5.95 11.29 -8.24
N THR A 144 -5.41 10.43 -7.37
CA THR A 144 -5.59 10.55 -5.92
C THR A 144 -4.99 11.84 -5.38
N PHE A 145 -3.77 12.19 -5.80
CA PHE A 145 -3.13 13.44 -5.39
C PHE A 145 -3.82 14.69 -5.95
N ILE A 146 -4.37 14.64 -7.16
CA ILE A 146 -5.19 15.74 -7.71
C ILE A 146 -6.44 15.93 -6.85
N ILE A 147 -7.15 14.85 -6.51
CA ILE A 147 -8.31 14.90 -5.63
C ILE A 147 -7.92 15.48 -4.27
N HIS A 148 -6.77 15.09 -3.70
CA HIS A 148 -6.28 15.66 -2.44
C HIS A 148 -6.07 17.16 -2.49
N VAL A 149 -5.40 17.65 -3.53
CA VAL A 149 -5.15 19.08 -3.69
C VAL A 149 -6.48 19.85 -3.78
N CYS A 150 -7.45 19.34 -4.55
CA CYS A 150 -8.78 19.95 -4.65
C CYS A 150 -9.53 19.95 -3.31
N VAL A 151 -9.47 18.84 -2.58
CA VAL A 151 -10.15 18.69 -1.29
C VAL A 151 -9.53 19.60 -0.22
N ASP A 152 -8.19 19.69 -0.15
CA ASP A 152 -7.52 20.59 0.79
C ASP A 152 -7.80 22.06 0.47
N LEU A 153 -7.87 22.40 -0.83
CA LEU A 153 -8.27 23.73 -1.25
C LEU A 153 -9.71 24.04 -0.82
N GLY A 154 -10.62 23.08 -0.97
CA GLY A 154 -11.98 23.17 -0.44
C GLY A 154 -12.01 23.36 1.08
N LEU A 155 -11.21 22.59 1.82
CA LEU A 155 -11.11 22.69 3.29
C LEU A 155 -10.54 24.02 3.77
N ALA A 156 -9.61 24.62 3.00
CA ALA A 156 -9.05 25.93 3.32
C ALA A 156 -10.05 27.08 3.12
N LEU A 157 -10.99 26.93 2.18
CA LEU A 157 -11.94 27.97 1.78
C LEU A 157 -13.30 27.86 2.45
N GLN A 158 -13.71 26.66 2.85
CA GLN A 158 -15.03 26.44 3.43
C GLN A 158 -15.21 27.15 4.79
N GLN A 159 -16.48 27.41 5.13
CA GLN A 159 -16.95 27.90 6.43
C GLN A 159 -18.12 27.08 7.00
N ASN A 160 -18.52 26.01 6.31
CA ASN A 160 -19.72 25.24 6.64
C ASN A 160 -19.33 23.86 7.18
N TYR A 161 -19.96 23.46 8.29
CA TYR A 161 -19.82 22.13 8.88
C TYR A 161 -20.11 21.00 7.89
N ALA A 162 -21.21 21.08 7.15
CA ALA A 162 -21.59 20.02 6.22
C ALA A 162 -20.55 19.86 5.10
N ALA A 163 -20.04 20.97 4.58
CA ALA A 163 -18.96 20.96 3.59
C ALA A 163 -17.67 20.36 4.18
N SER A 164 -17.31 20.74 5.41
CA SER A 164 -16.17 20.16 6.13
C SER A 164 -16.29 18.64 6.26
N MET A 165 -17.45 18.15 6.67
CA MET A 165 -17.70 16.72 6.88
C MET A 165 -17.53 15.92 5.58
N VAL A 166 -18.15 16.38 4.49
CA VAL A 166 -18.05 15.72 3.17
C VAL A 166 -16.61 15.75 2.68
N LEU A 167 -15.96 16.91 2.70
CA LEU A 167 -14.57 17.07 2.25
C LEU A 167 -13.61 16.19 3.06
N ARG A 168 -13.80 16.08 4.38
CA ARG A 168 -12.98 15.20 5.24
C ARG A 168 -13.17 13.73 4.88
N GLY A 169 -14.41 13.31 4.59
CA GLY A 169 -14.70 11.97 4.08
C GLY A 169 -13.97 11.69 2.77
N THR A 170 -14.05 12.62 1.80
CA THR A 170 -13.36 12.51 0.51
C THR A 170 -11.83 12.55 0.66
N GLN A 171 -11.29 13.38 1.55
CA GLN A 171 -9.87 13.47 1.85
C GLN A 171 -9.32 12.10 2.31
N SER A 172 -10.04 11.47 3.26
CA SER A 172 -9.69 10.18 3.81
C SER A 172 -9.68 9.07 2.77
N PHE A 173 -10.68 9.09 1.88
CA PHE A 173 -10.80 8.11 0.81
C PHE A 173 -9.56 8.10 -0.09
N GLY A 174 -9.05 9.27 -0.47
CA GLY A 174 -7.79 9.36 -1.21
C GLY A 174 -6.56 9.00 -0.35
N CYS A 175 -6.52 9.42 0.92
CA CYS A 175 -5.31 9.32 1.76
C CYS A 175 -4.98 7.87 2.13
N SER A 176 -6.01 7.07 2.37
CA SER A 176 -5.85 5.65 2.71
C SER A 176 -5.38 4.80 1.52
N ALA A 177 -5.82 5.16 0.31
CA ALA A 177 -5.45 4.50 -0.92
C ALA A 177 -3.95 4.57 -1.21
N THR A 178 -3.28 5.68 -0.87
CA THR A 178 -1.83 5.85 -1.11
C THR A 178 -0.99 4.94 -0.24
N ILE A 179 -1.40 4.70 1.01
CA ILE A 179 -0.74 3.75 1.93
C ILE A 179 -0.87 2.32 1.41
N ALA A 180 -2.10 1.89 1.12
CA ALA A 180 -2.37 0.53 0.64
C ALA A 180 -1.66 0.24 -0.69
N THR A 181 -1.72 1.18 -1.63
CA THR A 181 -1.02 1.06 -2.92
C THR A 181 0.49 1.11 -2.73
N GLY A 182 0.99 1.88 -1.76
CA GLY A 182 2.42 2.04 -1.50
C GLY A 182 3.09 0.75 -1.07
N TYR A 183 2.46 0.02 -0.13
CA TYR A 183 2.90 -1.31 0.26
C TYR A 183 2.95 -2.27 -0.93
N ARG A 184 1.95 -2.23 -1.81
CA ARG A 184 1.91 -3.06 -3.02
C ARG A 184 3.01 -2.69 -4.02
N VAL A 185 3.32 -1.41 -4.21
CA VAL A 185 4.41 -0.96 -5.09
C VAL A 185 5.75 -1.49 -4.60
N ILE A 186 6.06 -1.27 -3.32
CA ILE A 186 7.34 -1.72 -2.74
C ILE A 186 7.45 -3.24 -2.83
N ALA A 187 6.37 -3.97 -2.48
CA ALA A 187 6.33 -5.43 -2.54
C ALA A 187 6.52 -6.01 -3.95
N HIS A 188 6.22 -5.24 -5.00
CA HIS A 188 6.41 -5.65 -6.40
C HIS A 188 7.82 -5.39 -6.90
N VAL A 189 8.42 -4.30 -6.47
CA VAL A 189 9.76 -3.88 -6.88
C VAL A 189 10.86 -4.62 -6.09
N THR A 190 10.53 -5.20 -4.93
CA THR A 190 11.47 -6.02 -4.14
C THR A 190 11.17 -7.50 -4.12
N THR A 191 12.24 -8.30 -4.10
CA THR A 191 12.16 -9.74 -3.87
C THR A 191 11.70 -10.03 -2.43
N PRO A 192 11.03 -11.17 -2.18
CA PRO A 192 10.58 -11.53 -0.82
C PRO A 192 11.68 -11.45 0.25
N ALA A 193 12.90 -11.86 -0.09
CA ALA A 193 14.06 -11.84 0.81
C ALA A 193 14.54 -10.42 1.20
N THR A 194 14.32 -9.42 0.34
CA THR A 194 14.78 -8.03 0.58
C THR A 194 13.65 -7.05 0.89
N ARG A 195 12.39 -7.54 0.88
CA ARG A 195 11.19 -6.73 1.07
C ARG A 195 11.18 -5.98 2.40
N GLY A 196 11.56 -6.65 3.50
CA GLY A 196 11.60 -6.02 4.82
C GLY A 196 12.56 -4.82 4.89
N SER A 197 13.73 -4.93 4.27
CA SER A 197 14.72 -3.84 4.24
C SER A 197 14.26 -2.61 3.46
N MET A 198 13.41 -2.78 2.44
CA MET A 198 12.83 -1.65 1.70
C MET A 198 11.53 -1.13 2.31
N LEU A 199 10.75 -1.99 2.97
CA LEU A 199 9.55 -1.55 3.69
C LEU A 199 9.89 -0.70 4.91
N GLY A 200 10.98 -1.01 5.62
CA GLY A 200 11.41 -0.27 6.82
C GLY A 200 11.43 1.26 6.63
N PRO A 201 12.19 1.81 5.64
CA PRO A 201 12.22 3.24 5.36
C PRO A 201 10.84 3.86 5.05
N ALA A 202 9.99 3.15 4.30
CA ALA A 202 8.64 3.64 4.00
C ALA A 202 7.75 3.67 5.25
N MET A 203 7.93 2.73 6.17
CA MET A 203 7.24 2.75 7.46
C MET A 203 7.73 3.88 8.37
N ILE A 204 9.03 4.19 8.36
CA ILE A 204 9.55 5.37 9.07
C ILE A 204 8.86 6.63 8.57
N ALA A 205 8.79 6.82 7.26
CA ALA A 205 8.07 7.96 6.69
C ALA A 205 6.60 8.00 7.11
N THR A 206 5.91 6.87 7.18
CA THR A 206 4.50 6.82 7.61
C THR A 206 4.36 7.18 9.10
N ASN A 207 5.26 6.70 9.96
CA ASN A 207 5.26 6.98 11.40
C ASN A 207 5.73 8.40 11.76
N LEU A 208 6.48 9.07 10.88
CA LEU A 208 6.82 10.48 11.07
C LEU A 208 5.58 11.38 10.98
N GLY A 209 4.53 10.96 10.27
CA GLY A 209 3.31 11.75 10.12
C GLY A 209 2.64 12.07 11.46
N PRO A 210 2.30 11.08 12.30
CA PRO A 210 1.72 11.32 13.62
C PRO A 210 2.63 12.07 14.59
N THR A 211 3.95 11.88 14.50
CA THR A 211 4.90 12.58 15.39
C THR A 211 5.06 14.05 15.02
N THR A 212 5.13 14.36 13.73
CA THR A 212 5.34 15.74 13.24
C THR A 212 4.04 16.51 13.07
N GLY A 213 2.90 15.81 12.96
CA GLY A 213 1.60 16.41 12.72
C GLY A 213 1.19 17.42 13.78
N PRO A 214 1.11 17.04 15.08
CA PRO A 214 0.71 17.96 16.14
C PRO A 214 1.67 19.14 16.30
N LEU A 215 2.97 18.91 16.13
CA LEU A 215 3.98 19.98 16.20
C LEU A 215 3.73 21.07 15.15
N VAL A 216 3.50 20.67 13.90
CA VAL A 216 3.21 21.62 12.81
C VAL A 216 1.80 22.21 12.97
N GLY A 217 0.81 21.39 13.35
CA GLY A 217 -0.57 21.81 13.54
C GLY A 217 -0.73 22.87 14.63
N GLY A 218 -0.14 22.66 15.81
CA GLY A 218 -0.21 23.60 16.93
C GLY A 218 0.48 24.93 16.63
N VAL A 219 1.63 24.91 15.95
CA VAL A 219 2.31 26.16 15.51
C VAL A 219 1.47 26.90 14.48
N MET A 220 0.80 26.19 13.57
CA MET A 220 -0.05 26.80 12.55
C MET A 220 -1.32 27.39 13.15
N ALA A 221 -2.01 26.66 14.06
CA ALA A 221 -3.17 27.15 14.78
C ALA A 221 -2.84 28.47 15.51
N THR A 222 -1.83 28.43 16.38
CA THR A 222 -1.48 29.59 17.23
C THR A 222 -0.98 30.83 16.49
N ARG A 223 -0.23 30.70 15.39
CA ARG A 223 0.40 31.86 14.71
C ARG A 223 -0.28 32.29 13.42
N ALA A 224 -0.72 31.33 12.61
CA ALA A 224 -1.24 31.60 11.26
C ALA A 224 -2.75 31.37 11.17
N GLY A 225 -3.34 30.64 12.11
CA GLY A 225 -4.72 30.17 12.11
C GLY A 225 -4.89 28.84 11.37
N TRP A 226 -5.91 28.07 11.76
CA TRP A 226 -6.21 26.74 11.24
C TRP A 226 -6.28 26.62 9.70
N ARG A 227 -6.69 27.69 8.99
CA ARG A 227 -6.79 27.69 7.51
C ARG A 227 -5.44 27.49 6.83
N TRP A 228 -4.36 27.99 7.44
CA TRP A 228 -3.02 27.86 6.87
C TRP A 228 -2.50 26.43 6.91
N ALA A 229 -2.96 25.61 7.85
CA ALA A 229 -2.66 24.18 7.87
C ALA A 229 -3.11 23.48 6.57
N PHE A 230 -4.32 23.81 6.09
CA PHE A 230 -4.82 23.28 4.81
C PHE A 230 -4.12 23.87 3.59
N ARG A 231 -3.80 25.17 3.60
CA ARG A 231 -3.03 25.81 2.52
C ARG A 231 -1.63 25.20 2.39
N LEU A 232 -0.99 24.87 3.51
CA LEU A 232 0.29 24.17 3.52
C LEU A 232 0.19 22.81 2.83
N PHE A 233 -0.89 22.05 3.06
CA PHE A 233 -1.13 20.81 2.34
C PHE A 233 -1.31 21.01 0.84
N VAL A 234 -2.05 22.03 0.43
CA VAL A 234 -2.19 22.37 -1.00
C VAL A 234 -0.82 22.59 -1.63
N ILE A 235 0.03 23.41 -1.02
CA ILE A 235 1.38 23.69 -1.53
C ILE A 235 2.24 22.42 -1.57
N ALA A 236 2.32 21.70 -0.44
CA ALA A 236 3.19 20.53 -0.31
C ALA A 236 2.75 19.37 -1.21
N ARG A 237 1.44 19.08 -1.30
CA ARG A 237 0.91 18.02 -2.16
C ARG A 237 0.96 18.41 -3.63
N THR A 238 0.80 19.68 -3.99
CA THR A 238 0.97 20.14 -5.38
C THR A 238 2.43 20.01 -5.82
N ALA A 239 3.38 20.47 -5.00
CA ALA A 239 4.81 20.30 -5.28
C ALA A 239 5.16 18.81 -5.43
N PHE A 240 4.64 17.96 -4.54
CA PHE A 240 4.86 16.53 -4.62
C PHE A 240 4.17 15.87 -5.82
N LEU A 241 2.98 16.31 -6.21
CA LEU A 241 2.27 15.86 -7.41
C LEU A 241 3.11 16.13 -8.67
N VAL A 242 3.76 17.29 -8.76
CA VAL A 242 4.68 17.60 -9.87
C VAL A 242 5.85 16.62 -9.88
N VAL A 243 6.46 16.34 -8.72
CA VAL A 243 7.55 15.35 -8.61
C VAL A 243 7.08 13.95 -9.03
N LEU A 244 5.91 13.50 -8.58
CA LEU A 244 5.33 12.22 -8.98
C LEU A 244 5.05 12.17 -10.48
N PHE A 245 4.49 13.23 -11.05
CA PHE A 245 4.21 13.31 -12.49
C PHE A 245 5.48 13.17 -13.32
N LEU A 246 6.56 13.77 -12.86
CA LEU A 246 7.86 13.80 -13.54
C LEU A 246 8.65 12.49 -13.41
N ILE A 247 8.67 11.86 -12.23
CA ILE A 247 9.62 10.78 -11.89
C ILE A 247 8.95 9.41 -11.68
N LEU A 248 7.68 9.35 -11.25
CA LEU A 248 7.05 8.08 -10.86
C LEU A 248 6.92 7.16 -12.07
N LEU A 249 7.53 5.97 -11.99
CA LEU A 249 7.39 4.94 -13.01
C LEU A 249 6.15 4.08 -12.76
N GLU A 250 5.59 3.53 -13.83
CA GLU A 250 4.56 2.50 -13.71
C GLU A 250 5.18 1.20 -13.18
N THR A 251 4.56 0.64 -12.13
CA THR A 251 5.04 -0.56 -11.41
C THR A 251 3.98 -1.66 -11.34
N GLY A 252 2.81 -1.44 -11.95
CA GLY A 252 1.78 -2.46 -12.10
C GLY A 252 2.30 -3.64 -12.94
N ARG A 253 2.33 -4.84 -12.33
CA ARG A 253 2.71 -6.08 -13.03
C ARG A 253 1.79 -6.37 -14.22
N ASN A 254 0.52 -5.97 -14.11
CA ASN A 254 -0.46 -6.12 -15.17
C ASN A 254 -0.15 -5.24 -16.40
N VAL A 255 0.63 -4.16 -16.22
CA VAL A 255 0.95 -3.18 -17.28
C VAL A 255 2.38 -3.33 -17.80
N VAL A 256 3.34 -3.60 -16.91
CA VAL A 256 4.80 -3.53 -17.22
C VAL A 256 5.49 -4.87 -16.92
N GLY A 257 4.77 -5.87 -16.39
CA GLY A 257 5.35 -7.15 -15.97
C GLY A 257 6.43 -6.95 -14.90
N ASN A 258 7.66 -7.39 -15.20
CA ASN A 258 8.82 -7.24 -14.31
C ASN A 258 9.57 -5.90 -14.49
N GLY A 259 9.02 -4.96 -15.27
CA GLY A 259 9.69 -3.73 -15.68
C GLY A 259 10.26 -3.80 -17.11
N SER A 260 10.10 -4.93 -17.80
CA SER A 260 10.65 -5.19 -19.14
C SER A 260 9.77 -4.69 -20.29
N VAL A 261 8.46 -4.56 -20.07
CA VAL A 261 7.52 -4.11 -21.11
C VAL A 261 7.34 -2.60 -20.99
N ALA A 262 7.40 -1.87 -22.11
CA ALA A 262 7.20 -0.43 -22.08
C ALA A 262 5.73 -0.08 -21.79
N ALA A 263 5.48 0.73 -20.76
CA ALA A 263 4.14 1.17 -20.41
C ALA A 263 3.46 1.94 -21.57
N PRO A 264 2.13 2.03 -21.64
CA PRO A 264 1.42 2.90 -22.59
C PRO A 264 1.88 4.36 -22.48
N LYS A 265 1.85 5.15 -23.57
CA LYS A 265 2.37 6.53 -23.61
C LYS A 265 1.87 7.42 -22.45
N TRP A 266 0.59 7.30 -22.10
CA TRP A 266 -0.04 8.05 -21.00
C TRP A 266 0.47 7.65 -19.61
N HIS A 267 1.07 6.46 -19.48
CA HIS A 267 1.59 5.93 -18.21
C HIS A 267 3.12 6.10 -18.11
N ARG A 268 3.80 6.70 -19.08
CA ARG A 268 5.27 6.94 -19.03
C ARG A 268 5.65 8.26 -18.34
N PRO A 269 6.60 8.27 -17.38
CA PRO A 269 7.12 9.50 -16.81
C PRO A 269 7.79 10.36 -17.88
N LEU A 270 7.65 11.68 -17.75
CA LEU A 270 8.20 12.66 -18.70
C LEU A 270 9.73 12.55 -18.80
N LEU A 271 10.42 12.45 -17.67
CA LEU A 271 11.89 12.40 -17.65
C LEU A 271 12.48 11.05 -18.07
N GLN A 272 11.73 9.95 -17.90
CA GLN A 272 12.29 8.60 -18.10
C GLN A 272 11.76 7.87 -19.34
N SER A 273 11.00 8.58 -20.19
CA SER A 273 10.50 8.08 -21.47
C SER A 273 11.62 7.60 -22.41
N PHE A 274 12.84 8.14 -22.27
CA PHE A 274 14.02 7.75 -23.06
C PHE A 274 14.61 6.39 -22.64
N ARG A 275 14.70 6.11 -21.33
CA ARG A 275 15.27 4.83 -20.83
C ARG A 275 14.30 3.65 -21.00
N GLN A 276 12.99 3.91 -20.94
CA GLN A 276 11.97 2.88 -21.17
C GLN A 276 11.89 2.46 -22.64
N ARG A 277 12.30 3.33 -23.58
CA ARG A 277 12.51 2.98 -25.00
C ARG A 277 13.67 2.02 -25.20
N GLN A 278 14.71 2.08 -24.36
CA GLN A 278 15.89 1.22 -24.44
C GLN A 278 15.68 -0.15 -23.76
N LEU A 279 14.80 -0.23 -22.75
CA LEU A 279 14.50 -1.47 -22.02
C LEU A 279 13.42 -2.34 -22.69
N ALA A 280 12.73 -1.82 -23.70
CA ALA A 280 11.77 -2.58 -24.49
C ALA A 280 12.51 -3.61 -25.34
N ALA A 281 12.67 -4.83 -24.81
CA ALA A 281 13.14 -5.95 -25.61
C ALA A 281 12.08 -6.28 -26.69
N PRO A 282 12.46 -6.40 -27.97
CA PRO A 282 11.55 -6.85 -29.01
C PRO A 282 11.29 -8.34 -28.78
N GLY A 283 10.17 -8.73 -28.16
CA GLY A 283 9.93 -10.16 -27.93
C GLY A 283 8.61 -10.59 -27.32
N ASP A 284 8.02 -9.85 -26.38
CA ASP A 284 6.76 -10.28 -25.72
C ASP A 284 5.81 -9.09 -25.52
N GLU A 285 5.31 -8.56 -26.63
CA GLU A 285 4.16 -7.65 -26.61
C GLU A 285 2.88 -8.46 -26.40
N LYS A 286 2.53 -8.77 -25.13
CA LYS A 286 1.11 -8.97 -24.83
C LYS A 286 0.48 -7.59 -24.66
N PRO A 287 -0.43 -7.16 -25.53
CA PRO A 287 -1.14 -5.90 -25.37
C PRO A 287 -1.79 -5.90 -23.98
N TRP A 288 -1.63 -4.82 -23.23
CA TRP A 288 -2.40 -4.67 -22.00
C TRP A 288 -3.89 -4.78 -22.38
N GLU A 289 -4.60 -5.73 -21.76
CA GLU A 289 -6.03 -5.88 -21.98
C GLU A 289 -6.73 -5.02 -20.93
N LYS A 290 -7.45 -3.98 -21.37
CA LYS A 290 -8.24 -3.13 -20.46
C LYS A 290 -9.26 -4.01 -19.76
N ARG A 291 -9.05 -4.30 -18.47
CA ARG A 291 -10.07 -4.87 -17.60
C ARG A 291 -11.05 -3.76 -17.18
N ASP A 292 -12.25 -4.17 -16.79
CA ASP A 292 -13.33 -3.26 -16.39
C ASP A 292 -12.83 -2.18 -15.42
N LEU A 293 -13.06 -0.91 -15.78
CA LEU A 293 -12.61 0.24 -14.99
C LEU A 293 -13.44 0.44 -13.71
N ILE A 294 -14.60 -0.19 -13.62
CA ILE A 294 -15.49 -0.07 -12.47
C ILE A 294 -14.86 -0.83 -11.30
N PRO A 295 -14.44 -0.15 -10.20
CA PRO A 295 -13.90 -0.84 -9.04
C PRO A 295 -14.96 -1.76 -8.46
N ASN A 296 -14.60 -3.00 -8.14
CA ASN A 296 -15.52 -3.95 -7.52
C ASN A 296 -15.09 -4.28 -6.09
N PRO A 297 -15.33 -3.38 -5.13
CA PRO A 297 -14.85 -3.53 -3.75
C PRO A 297 -15.38 -4.80 -3.05
N PHE A 298 -16.45 -5.42 -3.57
CA PHE A 298 -16.97 -6.68 -3.06
C PHE A 298 -16.01 -7.85 -3.29
N LYS A 299 -15.18 -7.81 -4.33
CA LYS A 299 -14.12 -8.83 -4.53
C LYS A 299 -13.04 -8.73 -3.46
N ALA A 300 -12.68 -7.51 -3.05
CA ALA A 300 -11.75 -7.32 -1.93
C ALA A 300 -12.36 -7.80 -0.60
N LEU A 301 -13.66 -7.57 -0.38
CA LEU A 301 -14.39 -8.10 0.79
C LEU A 301 -14.43 -9.63 0.83
N LEU A 302 -14.52 -10.30 -0.33
CA LEU A 302 -14.47 -11.76 -0.42
C LEU A 302 -13.15 -12.33 0.12
N VAL A 303 -12.04 -11.60 -0.01
CA VAL A 303 -10.73 -12.01 0.52
C VAL A 303 -10.74 -12.07 2.06
N CYS A 304 -11.52 -11.22 2.71
CA CYS A 304 -11.64 -11.21 4.18
C CYS A 304 -12.26 -12.50 4.73
N PHE A 305 -13.00 -13.27 3.92
CA PHE A 305 -13.61 -14.54 4.35
C PHE A 305 -12.64 -15.73 4.29
N HIS A 306 -11.43 -15.57 3.75
CA HIS A 306 -10.40 -16.62 3.86
C HIS A 306 -9.86 -16.70 5.29
N ARG A 307 -9.82 -17.92 5.84
CA ARG A 307 -9.47 -18.18 7.25
C ARG A 307 -8.14 -17.56 7.68
N ASP A 308 -7.11 -17.65 6.83
CA ASP A 308 -5.78 -17.11 7.13
C ASP A 308 -5.78 -15.57 7.14
N THR A 309 -6.44 -14.96 6.15
CA THR A 309 -6.55 -13.50 6.03
C THR A 309 -7.44 -12.93 7.14
N ALA A 310 -8.55 -13.58 7.45
CA ALA A 310 -9.46 -13.21 8.55
C ALA A 310 -8.71 -13.15 9.88
N THR A 311 -7.87 -14.15 10.16
CA THR A 311 -7.08 -14.20 11.41
C THR A 311 -6.11 -13.02 11.51
N VAL A 312 -5.35 -12.74 10.44
CA VAL A 312 -4.40 -11.61 10.41
C VAL A 312 -5.10 -10.26 10.52
N LEU A 313 -6.21 -10.09 9.79
CA LEU A 313 -7.02 -8.87 9.83
C LEU A 313 -7.64 -8.65 11.21
N SER A 314 -8.12 -9.71 11.87
CA SER A 314 -8.74 -9.61 13.21
C SER A 314 -7.74 -9.15 14.26
N ILE A 315 -6.53 -9.72 14.26
CA ILE A 315 -5.45 -9.30 15.16
C ILE A 315 -5.06 -7.84 14.90
N SER A 316 -4.92 -7.46 13.63
CA SER A 316 -4.57 -6.09 13.25
C SER A 316 -5.67 -5.09 13.62
N ALA A 317 -6.94 -5.47 13.43
CA ALA A 317 -8.09 -4.65 13.80
C ALA A 317 -8.15 -4.41 15.30
N LEU A 318 -7.92 -5.45 16.12
CA LEU A 318 -7.87 -5.30 17.58
C LEU A 318 -6.73 -4.37 18.02
N TYR A 319 -5.55 -4.52 17.41
CA TYR A 319 -4.41 -3.64 17.68
C TYR A 319 -4.73 -2.17 17.33
N TYR A 320 -5.26 -1.90 16.14
CA TYR A 320 -5.60 -0.54 15.73
C TYR A 320 -6.78 0.04 16.54
N ALA A 321 -7.75 -0.78 16.92
CA ALA A 321 -8.84 -0.35 17.80
C ALA A 321 -8.31 0.07 19.17
N ALA A 322 -7.45 -0.74 19.79
CA ALA A 322 -6.81 -0.38 21.06
C ALA A 322 -5.96 0.89 20.93
N TYR A 323 -5.18 1.02 19.86
CA TYR A 323 -4.36 2.21 19.58
C TYR A 323 -5.22 3.48 19.48
N TYR A 324 -6.29 3.48 18.68
CA TYR A 324 -7.17 4.64 18.53
C TYR A 324 -7.99 4.94 19.78
N CYS A 325 -8.43 3.92 20.54
CA CYS A 325 -9.09 4.14 21.83
C CYS A 325 -8.16 4.84 22.81
N ILE A 326 -6.89 4.42 22.92
CA ILE A 326 -5.90 5.09 23.77
C ILE A 326 -5.69 6.52 23.27
N GLN A 327 -5.47 6.71 21.97
CA GLN A 327 -5.19 8.03 21.40
C GLN A 327 -6.37 9.01 21.58
N ALA A 328 -7.61 8.54 21.47
CA ALA A 328 -8.81 9.37 21.65
C ALA A 328 -9.08 9.70 23.14
N SER A 329 -8.72 8.82 24.07
CA SER A 329 -8.92 9.05 25.51
C SER A 329 -7.86 9.94 26.15
N ILE A 330 -6.64 10.01 25.58
CA ILE A 330 -5.53 10.81 26.14
C ILE A 330 -5.93 12.28 26.36
N PRO A 331 -6.49 13.02 25.39
CA PRO A 331 -6.84 14.43 25.60
C PRO A 331 -7.84 14.64 26.75
N ALA A 332 -8.87 13.80 26.83
CA ALA A 332 -9.91 13.91 27.87
C ALA A 332 -9.34 13.66 29.28
N ILE A 333 -8.53 12.60 29.43
CA ILE A 333 -7.89 12.26 30.71
C ILE A 333 -6.88 13.34 31.12
N SER A 334 -6.15 13.89 30.16
CA SER A 334 -5.16 14.95 30.40
C SER A 334 -5.81 16.23 30.93
N MET A 335 -6.96 16.63 30.39
CA MET A 335 -7.71 17.79 30.91
C MET A 335 -8.24 17.53 32.32
N GLU A 336 -8.86 16.37 32.55
CA GLU A 336 -9.49 16.03 33.84
C GLU A 336 -8.47 15.93 34.99
N ILE A 337 -7.33 15.28 34.75
CA ILE A 337 -6.33 14.99 35.81
C ILE A 337 -5.31 16.12 35.96
N TYR A 338 -4.81 16.66 34.85
CA TYR A 338 -3.67 17.57 34.88
C TYR A 338 -4.04 19.05 34.72
N SER A 339 -5.33 19.37 34.47
CA SER A 339 -5.77 20.76 34.22
C SER A 339 -4.92 21.48 33.17
N LEU A 340 -4.40 20.74 32.18
CA LEU A 340 -3.61 21.30 31.09
C LEU A 340 -4.56 21.94 30.07
N ASP A 341 -4.25 23.17 29.67
CA ASP A 341 -4.95 23.89 28.60
C ASP A 341 -4.85 23.12 27.27
N GLU A 342 -5.82 23.36 26.36
CA GLU A 342 -6.06 22.65 25.09
C GLU A 342 -4.95 22.77 24.00
N LEU A 343 -3.67 22.90 24.37
CA LEU A 343 -2.55 23.08 23.43
C LEU A 343 -1.75 21.81 23.10
#